data_AF-A0A5N7WLQ6-F1
#
_entry.id   AF-A0A5N7WLQ6-F1
#
_cell.length_a   1.000
_cell.length_b   1.000
_cell.length_c   1.000
_cell.angle_alpha   90.00
_cell.angle_beta   90.00
_cell.angle_gamma   90.00
#
_symmetry.space_group_name_H-M   'P 1'
#
loop_
_entity.id
_entity.type
_entity.pdbx_description
1 polymer ?
#
loop_
_entity_poly.entity_id
_entity_poly.type
_entity_poly.pdbx_seq_one_letter_code
_entity_poly.pdbx_strand_id
1 'polypeptide(L)'
;MRIVCQFSCGAASAVATKLAIAQYGDGCEIINAYLAGEHADNRRFLADCEAWFGRKVVILRDEKYDADPIEVFRRTRYIKGRQGASCTKRLKRDLLRTFEQPGDVLVLGYTSDEQWRLDDFQEAYPDRPVVAPLIERGLTKTDCKTMVERAGITLPFMYLQGYQNANCIGCVKGGAGYFRAIREDYPEEFKRLADVEAEIGPGAYILRHRSGPLKGQRFPLHELPAGKADRKEWLPACGVTCEIAEQEYTS
;
A
#
# COMPACT_ATOMS: atom_id res chain seq x y z
N MET A 1 7.94 -20.17 -16.61
CA MET A 1 7.64 -18.72 -16.50
C MET A 1 7.43 -18.42 -15.03
N ARG A 2 8.19 -17.48 -14.47
CA ARG A 2 8.12 -17.15 -13.03
C ARG A 2 7.16 -15.97 -12.83
N ILE A 3 6.21 -16.15 -11.92
CA ILE A 3 5.21 -15.14 -11.59
C ILE A 3 5.57 -14.57 -10.22
N VAL A 4 5.80 -13.26 -10.14
CA VAL A 4 6.23 -12.61 -8.90
C VAL A 4 5.08 -11.76 -8.37
N CYS A 5 4.43 -12.25 -7.31
CA CYS A 5 3.31 -11.60 -6.65
C CYS A 5 3.80 -10.56 -5.64
N GLN A 6 3.57 -9.28 -5.91
CA GLN A 6 3.93 -8.20 -4.99
C GLN A 6 2.83 -8.01 -3.93
N PHE A 7 2.94 -8.76 -2.84
CA PHE A 7 2.00 -8.74 -1.74
C PHE A 7 2.34 -7.65 -0.72
N SER A 8 1.44 -6.69 -0.53
CA SER A 8 1.67 -5.48 0.28
C SER A 8 0.96 -5.49 1.65
N CYS A 9 0.47 -6.65 2.11
CA CYS A 9 -0.36 -6.79 3.31
C CYS A 9 -1.67 -5.98 3.28
N GLY A 10 -2.16 -5.63 2.08
CA GLY A 10 -3.49 -5.07 1.87
C GLY A 10 -4.40 -6.05 1.12
N ALA A 11 -5.71 -5.96 1.37
CA ALA A 11 -6.73 -6.84 0.77
C ALA A 11 -6.62 -6.98 -0.76
N ALA A 12 -6.48 -5.87 -1.50
CA ALA A 12 -6.31 -5.92 -2.95
C ALA A 12 -5.10 -6.77 -3.38
N SER A 13 -3.93 -6.53 -2.81
CA SER A 13 -2.75 -7.35 -3.10
C SER A 13 -2.88 -8.81 -2.64
N ALA A 14 -3.67 -9.09 -1.59
CA ALA A 14 -3.93 -10.45 -1.14
C ALA A 14 -4.79 -11.21 -2.17
N VAL A 15 -5.90 -10.61 -2.59
CA VAL A 15 -6.80 -11.20 -3.60
C VAL A 15 -6.11 -11.35 -4.95
N ALA A 16 -5.34 -10.35 -5.40
CA ALA A 16 -4.57 -10.45 -6.64
C ALA A 16 -3.56 -11.61 -6.59
N THR A 17 -2.92 -11.82 -5.44
CA THR A 17 -2.01 -12.94 -5.21
C THR A 17 -2.77 -14.28 -5.26
N LYS A 18 -3.93 -14.37 -4.60
CA LYS A 18 -4.75 -15.59 -4.61
C LYS A 18 -5.23 -15.96 -6.01
N LEU A 19 -5.71 -14.98 -6.79
CA LEU A 19 -6.13 -15.18 -8.18
C LEU A 19 -4.96 -15.61 -9.07
N ALA A 20 -3.78 -14.99 -8.90
CA ALA A 20 -2.59 -15.41 -9.63
C ALA A 20 -2.17 -16.84 -9.29
N ILE A 21 -2.26 -17.25 -8.02
CA ILE A 21 -1.98 -18.64 -7.61
C ILE A 21 -2.95 -19.61 -8.28
N ALA A 22 -4.24 -19.29 -8.32
CA ALA A 22 -5.23 -20.13 -9.00
C ALA A 22 -4.96 -20.26 -10.51
N GLN A 23 -4.55 -19.17 -11.15
CA GLN A 23 -4.30 -19.14 -12.60
C GLN A 23 -2.99 -19.81 -13.01
N TYR A 24 -1.91 -19.62 -12.23
CA TYR A 24 -0.56 -20.01 -12.64
C TYR A 24 0.05 -21.14 -11.81
N GLY A 25 -0.65 -21.63 -10.78
CA GLY A 25 -0.19 -22.76 -9.97
C GLY A 25 1.18 -22.48 -9.35
N ASP A 26 2.05 -23.48 -9.33
CA ASP A 26 3.35 -23.44 -8.62
C ASP A 26 4.38 -22.47 -9.19
N GLY A 27 4.08 -21.80 -10.31
CA GLY A 27 4.94 -20.75 -10.86
C GLY A 27 4.96 -19.44 -10.07
N CYS A 28 4.11 -19.27 -9.04
CA CYS A 28 4.03 -18.03 -8.26
C CYS A 28 4.96 -18.00 -7.05
N GLU A 29 5.88 -17.03 -7.05
CA GLU A 29 6.66 -16.60 -5.89
C GLU A 29 6.02 -15.34 -5.30
N ILE A 30 5.80 -15.33 -3.98
CA ILE A 30 5.12 -14.24 -3.30
C ILE A 30 6.15 -13.46 -2.50
N ILE A 31 6.23 -12.14 -2.74
CA ILE A 31 7.18 -11.27 -2.07
C ILE A 31 6.48 -10.14 -1.32
N ASN A 32 7.02 -9.79 -0.16
CA ASN A 32 6.60 -8.64 0.64
C ASN A 32 7.81 -7.76 0.98
N ALA A 33 7.67 -6.45 0.82
CA ALA A 33 8.61 -5.49 1.37
C ALA A 33 8.19 -5.14 2.80
N TYR A 34 9.00 -5.54 3.78
CA TYR A 34 8.80 -5.18 5.17
C TYR A 34 9.06 -3.68 5.38
N LEU A 35 8.19 -3.03 6.17
CA LEU A 35 8.34 -1.65 6.58
C LEU A 35 8.11 -1.51 8.08
N ALA A 36 9.06 -0.91 8.78
CA ALA A 36 8.99 -0.73 10.23
C ALA A 36 7.85 0.21 10.66
N GLY A 37 7.44 1.13 9.78
CA GLY A 37 6.34 2.08 10.05
C GLY A 37 4.93 1.52 9.80
N GLU A 38 4.80 0.28 9.31
CA GLU A 38 3.47 -0.38 9.19
C GLU A 38 2.97 -0.86 10.56
N HIS A 39 1.65 -0.90 10.73
CA HIS A 39 1.05 -1.43 11.95
C HIS A 39 1.46 -2.90 12.15
N ALA A 40 1.80 -3.29 13.38
CA ALA A 40 2.31 -4.64 13.68
C ALA A 40 1.35 -5.77 13.24
N ASP A 41 0.04 -5.51 13.29
CA ASP A 41 -1.00 -6.43 12.80
C ASP A 41 -0.83 -6.84 11.33
N ASN A 42 -0.16 -6.05 10.48
CA ASN A 42 0.15 -6.46 9.10
C ASN A 42 0.93 -7.79 9.06
N ARG A 43 1.70 -8.12 10.11
CA ARG A 43 2.43 -9.40 10.20
C ARG A 43 1.51 -10.57 10.52
N ARG A 44 0.49 -10.36 11.36
CA ARG A 44 -0.59 -11.34 11.58
C ARG A 44 -1.35 -11.57 10.27
N PHE A 45 -1.78 -10.49 9.61
CA PHE A 45 -2.47 -10.58 8.33
C PHE A 45 -1.65 -11.32 7.26
N LEU A 46 -0.34 -11.10 7.20
CA LEU A 46 0.55 -11.85 6.32
C LEU A 46 0.52 -13.35 6.61
N ALA A 47 0.61 -13.75 7.88
CA ALA A 47 0.61 -15.17 8.26
C ALA A 47 -0.72 -15.86 7.89
N ASP A 48 -1.86 -15.19 8.10
CA ASP A 48 -3.16 -15.71 7.66
C ASP A 48 -3.23 -15.83 6.14
N CYS A 49 -2.69 -14.84 5.42
CA CYS A 49 -2.59 -14.88 3.97
C CYS A 49 -1.70 -16.03 3.50
N GLU A 50 -0.57 -16.33 4.16
CA GLU A 50 0.26 -17.51 3.82
C GLU A 50 -0.55 -18.81 3.90
N ALA A 51 -1.37 -18.97 4.94
CA ALA A 51 -2.26 -20.11 5.08
C ALA A 51 -3.29 -20.17 3.95
N TRP A 52 -3.89 -19.01 3.61
CA TRP A 52 -4.86 -18.92 2.52
C TRP A 52 -4.26 -19.13 1.12
N PHE A 53 -3.02 -18.68 0.91
CA PHE A 53 -2.25 -18.88 -0.31
C PHE A 53 -1.75 -20.32 -0.43
N GLY A 54 -1.64 -21.05 0.69
CA GLY A 54 -0.97 -22.35 0.76
C GLY A 54 0.54 -22.25 0.52
N ARG A 55 1.13 -21.07 0.69
CA ARG A 55 2.53 -20.77 0.34
C ARG A 55 3.14 -19.73 1.26
N LYS A 56 4.45 -19.84 1.49
CA LYS A 56 5.24 -18.86 2.24
C LYS A 56 5.54 -17.61 1.41
N VAL A 57 5.56 -16.47 2.08
CA VAL A 57 5.92 -15.18 1.52
C VAL A 57 7.40 -14.93 1.80
N VAL A 58 8.17 -14.59 0.77
CA VAL A 58 9.54 -14.10 0.92
C VAL A 58 9.47 -12.66 1.40
N ILE A 59 9.89 -12.43 2.64
CA ILE A 59 9.89 -11.10 3.25
C ILE A 59 11.27 -10.45 3.01
N LEU A 60 11.28 -9.41 2.20
CA LEU A 60 12.46 -8.59 1.95
C LEU A 60 12.50 -7.44 2.95
N ARG A 61 13.69 -7.13 3.48
CA ARG A 61 13.91 -6.02 4.40
C ARG A 61 15.08 -5.17 3.93
N ASP A 62 14.86 -3.86 3.91
CA ASP A 62 15.95 -2.90 3.72
C ASP A 62 16.79 -2.78 4.99
N GLU A 63 18.10 -2.99 4.87
CA GLU A 63 19.07 -2.81 5.97
C GLU A 63 19.67 -1.41 5.97
N LYS A 64 19.68 -0.71 4.82
CA LYS A 64 20.36 0.57 4.70
C LYS A 64 19.71 1.66 5.55
N TYR A 65 18.39 1.65 5.66
CA TYR A 65 17.58 2.62 6.41
C TYR A 65 16.72 1.89 7.46
N ASP A 66 17.10 0.69 7.86
CA ASP A 66 16.39 -0.14 8.86
C ASP A 66 14.91 -0.40 8.51
N ALA A 67 14.56 -0.34 7.23
CA ALA A 67 13.17 -0.38 6.73
C ALA A 67 12.27 0.74 7.28
N ASP A 68 12.86 1.86 7.72
CA ASP A 68 12.18 2.99 8.33
C ASP A 68 12.03 4.18 7.36
N PRO A 69 10.79 4.58 7.01
CA PRO A 69 10.55 5.76 6.19
C PRO A 69 11.16 7.05 6.74
N ILE A 70 11.22 7.23 8.06
CA ILE A 70 11.74 8.43 8.71
C ILE A 70 13.25 8.55 8.51
N GLU A 71 13.98 7.43 8.60
CA GLU A 71 15.43 7.41 8.31
C GLU A 71 15.71 7.71 6.84
N VAL A 72 14.86 7.22 5.93
CA VAL A 72 14.94 7.59 4.52
C VAL A 72 14.77 9.10 4.36
N PHE A 73 13.76 9.70 4.98
CA PHE A 73 13.51 11.14 4.87
C PHE A 73 14.66 11.96 5.42
N ARG A 74 15.15 11.63 6.63
CA ARG A 74 16.27 12.34 7.27
C ARG A 74 17.52 12.30 6.41
N ARG A 75 17.94 11.10 5.97
CA ARG A 75 19.19 10.91 5.23
C ARG A 75 19.15 11.44 3.81
N THR A 76 17.98 11.38 3.16
CA THR A 76 17.82 11.88 1.78
C THR A 76 17.43 13.35 1.73
N ARG A 77 17.06 13.94 2.87
CA ARG A 77 16.51 15.30 2.99
C ARG A 77 15.33 15.53 2.02
N TYR A 78 14.55 14.47 1.76
CA TYR A 78 13.45 14.46 0.80
C TYR A 78 12.33 13.50 1.22
N ILE A 79 11.11 14.03 1.36
CA ILE A 79 9.92 13.24 1.72
C ILE A 79 9.14 12.81 0.48
N LYS A 80 8.44 13.75 -0.17
CA LYS A 80 7.68 13.48 -1.39
C LYS A 80 7.59 14.71 -2.31
N GLY A 81 7.42 14.46 -3.60
CA GLY A 81 7.21 15.50 -4.60
C GLY A 81 6.86 14.91 -5.97
N ARG A 82 7.26 15.58 -7.04
CA ARG A 82 6.97 15.15 -8.43
C ARG A 82 7.53 13.76 -8.76
N GLN A 83 8.62 13.36 -8.13
CA GLN A 83 9.25 12.05 -8.32
C GLN A 83 8.64 10.95 -7.43
N GLY A 84 7.51 11.24 -6.77
CA GLY A 84 6.90 10.36 -5.77
C GLY A 84 7.51 10.52 -4.38
N ALA A 85 7.21 9.57 -3.49
CA ALA A 85 7.76 9.54 -2.13
C ALA A 85 9.09 8.78 -2.11
N SER A 86 10.09 9.30 -1.39
CA SER A 86 11.42 8.70 -1.29
C SER A 86 11.39 7.30 -0.68
N CYS A 87 10.53 7.08 0.31
CA CYS A 87 10.32 5.77 0.94
C CYS A 87 9.73 4.75 -0.03
N THR A 88 8.78 5.14 -0.91
CA THR A 88 8.23 4.24 -1.93
C THR A 88 9.30 3.80 -2.92
N LYS A 89 10.19 4.72 -3.33
CA LYS A 89 11.31 4.37 -4.21
C LYS A 89 12.24 3.36 -3.53
N ARG A 90 12.79 3.73 -2.37
CA ARG A 90 13.90 2.99 -1.75
C ARG A 90 13.47 1.71 -1.03
N LEU A 91 12.43 1.80 -0.20
CA LEU A 91 12.02 0.71 0.68
C LEU A 91 11.00 -0.23 0.05
N LYS A 92 10.41 0.14 -1.09
CA LYS A 92 9.49 -0.74 -1.84
C LYS A 92 10.05 -1.07 -3.21
N ARG A 93 10.09 -0.10 -4.13
CA ARG A 93 10.38 -0.39 -5.53
C ARG A 93 11.80 -0.91 -5.76
N ASP A 94 12.80 -0.22 -5.24
CA ASP A 94 14.21 -0.59 -5.45
C ASP A 94 14.52 -1.90 -4.71
N LEU A 95 13.93 -2.11 -3.52
CA LEU A 95 14.04 -3.36 -2.76
C LEU A 95 13.38 -4.55 -3.48
N LEU A 96 12.14 -4.42 -3.94
CA LEU A 96 11.45 -5.51 -4.63
C LEU A 96 12.15 -5.87 -5.96
N ARG A 97 12.75 -4.88 -6.63
CA ARG A 97 13.55 -5.10 -7.85
C ARG A 97 14.79 -5.96 -7.63
N THR A 98 15.33 -6.06 -6.41
CA THR A 98 16.49 -6.94 -6.17
C THR A 98 16.14 -8.42 -6.26
N PHE A 99 14.84 -8.75 -6.19
CA PHE A 99 14.34 -10.11 -6.32
C PHE A 99 13.99 -10.49 -7.77
N GLU A 100 13.68 -9.48 -8.59
CA GLU A 100 13.26 -9.66 -9.99
C GLU A 100 14.40 -10.25 -10.84
N GLN A 101 14.03 -11.11 -11.78
CA GLN A 101 14.88 -11.68 -12.82
C GLN A 101 14.32 -11.35 -14.21
N PRO A 102 15.17 -11.31 -15.25
CA PRO A 102 14.69 -11.12 -16.62
C PRO A 102 13.66 -12.19 -17.00
N GLY A 103 12.52 -11.76 -17.54
CA GLY A 103 11.42 -12.65 -17.95
C GLY A 103 10.38 -12.95 -16.86
N ASP A 104 10.53 -12.41 -15.65
CA ASP A 104 9.47 -12.45 -14.65
C ASP A 104 8.22 -11.71 -15.11
N VAL A 105 7.05 -12.24 -14.73
CA VAL A 105 5.77 -11.54 -14.85
C VAL A 105 5.34 -11.07 -13.47
N LEU A 106 5.17 -9.76 -13.31
CA LEU A 106 4.80 -9.15 -12.04
C LEU A 106 3.28 -9.16 -11.87
N VAL A 107 2.80 -9.54 -10.69
CA VAL A 107 1.38 -9.42 -10.33
C VAL A 107 1.22 -8.21 -9.40
N LEU A 108 0.43 -7.22 -9.84
CA LEU A 108 0.11 -6.03 -9.07
C LEU A 108 -1.37 -6.01 -8.65
N GLY A 109 -1.63 -5.70 -7.38
CA GLY A 109 -2.98 -5.57 -6.84
C GLY A 109 -3.63 -4.21 -7.12
N TYR A 110 -3.58 -3.73 -8.36
CA TYR A 110 -4.33 -2.53 -8.79
C TYR A 110 -5.79 -2.90 -9.03
N THR A 111 -6.72 -2.17 -8.41
CA THR A 111 -8.16 -2.41 -8.55
C THR A 111 -8.73 -1.79 -9.83
N SER A 112 -9.98 -2.11 -10.17
CA SER A 112 -10.63 -1.66 -11.41
C SER A 112 -10.68 -0.14 -11.62
N ASP A 113 -10.64 0.65 -10.54
CA ASP A 113 -10.56 2.11 -10.56
C ASP A 113 -9.13 2.66 -10.75
N GLU A 114 -8.13 1.79 -10.88
CA GLU A 114 -6.71 2.12 -10.93
C GLU A 114 -6.04 1.77 -12.27
N GLN A 115 -6.79 1.61 -13.37
CA GLN A 115 -6.26 1.29 -14.71
C GLN A 115 -5.08 2.20 -15.11
N TRP A 116 -5.19 3.50 -14.87
CA TRP A 116 -4.15 4.48 -15.17
C TRP A 116 -2.80 4.16 -14.50
N ARG A 117 -2.80 3.46 -13.35
CA ARG A 117 -1.55 3.04 -12.67
C ARG A 117 -0.87 1.88 -13.38
N LEU A 118 -1.64 1.02 -14.05
CA LEU A 118 -1.12 -0.06 -14.88
C LEU A 118 -0.52 0.52 -16.16
N ASP A 119 -1.25 1.43 -16.81
CA ASP A 119 -0.81 2.11 -18.04
C ASP A 119 0.52 2.87 -17.79
N ASP A 120 0.58 3.69 -16.74
CA ASP A 120 1.80 4.40 -16.30
C ASP A 120 2.97 3.44 -16.07
N PHE A 121 2.70 2.24 -15.54
CA PHE A 121 3.74 1.25 -15.27
C PHE A 121 4.26 0.64 -16.57
N GLN A 122 3.37 0.27 -17.49
CA GLN A 122 3.73 -0.33 -18.78
C GLN A 122 4.49 0.66 -19.65
N GLU A 123 4.08 1.94 -19.66
CA GLU A 123 4.81 3.00 -20.36
C GLU A 123 6.21 3.21 -19.77
N ALA A 124 6.32 3.27 -18.44
CA ALA A 124 7.59 3.51 -17.78
C ALA A 124 8.56 2.30 -17.85
N TYR A 125 8.04 1.08 -18.04
CA TYR A 125 8.81 -0.16 -18.01
C TYR A 125 8.32 -1.18 -19.05
N PRO A 126 8.48 -0.89 -20.35
CA PRO A 126 7.94 -1.75 -21.43
C PRO A 126 8.51 -3.17 -21.42
N ASP A 127 9.75 -3.34 -20.98
CA ASP A 127 10.43 -4.65 -20.91
C ASP A 127 10.12 -5.43 -19.62
N ARG A 128 9.17 -4.97 -18.79
CA ARG A 128 8.79 -5.63 -17.52
C ARG A 128 7.35 -6.12 -17.60
N PRO A 129 7.13 -7.40 -17.98
CA PRO A 129 5.80 -7.99 -18.04
C PRO A 129 5.06 -7.83 -16.72
N VAL A 130 3.80 -7.44 -16.80
CA VAL A 130 2.96 -7.16 -15.64
C VAL A 130 1.52 -7.57 -15.93
N VAL A 131 0.85 -8.13 -14.93
CA VAL A 131 -0.59 -8.41 -14.93
C VAL A 131 -1.25 -7.77 -13.71
N ALA A 132 -2.52 -7.42 -13.86
CA ALA A 132 -3.32 -6.84 -12.78
C ALA A 132 -4.66 -7.59 -12.70
N PRO A 133 -4.69 -8.76 -12.04
CA PRO A 133 -5.84 -9.67 -12.08
C PRO A 133 -7.17 -9.05 -11.65
N LEU A 134 -7.12 -8.03 -10.77
CA LEU A 134 -8.31 -7.34 -10.28
C LEU A 134 -8.91 -6.41 -11.33
N ILE A 135 -8.08 -5.70 -12.10
CA ILE A 135 -8.53 -4.85 -13.21
C ILE A 135 -9.23 -5.71 -14.26
N GLU A 136 -8.59 -6.82 -14.64
CA GLU A 136 -9.11 -7.78 -15.64
C GLU A 136 -10.50 -8.32 -15.24
N ARG A 137 -10.76 -8.44 -13.94
CA ARG A 137 -12.02 -8.95 -13.38
C ARG A 137 -12.97 -7.85 -12.91
N GLY A 138 -12.64 -6.58 -13.09
CA GLY A 138 -13.47 -5.46 -12.64
C GLY A 138 -13.59 -5.34 -11.11
N LEU A 139 -12.69 -5.95 -10.33
CA LEU A 139 -12.75 -5.99 -8.88
C LEU A 139 -12.32 -4.66 -8.25
N THR A 140 -13.20 -4.12 -7.42
CA THR A 140 -12.96 -2.92 -6.62
C THR A 140 -12.24 -3.27 -5.32
N LYS A 141 -11.81 -2.23 -4.60
CA LYS A 141 -11.22 -2.40 -3.27
C LYS A 141 -12.19 -2.97 -2.24
N THR A 142 -13.46 -2.62 -2.35
CA THR A 142 -14.51 -3.14 -1.48
C THR A 142 -14.68 -4.63 -1.71
N ASP A 143 -14.76 -5.04 -2.98
CA ASP A 143 -14.83 -6.45 -3.37
C ASP A 143 -13.69 -7.25 -2.74
N CYS A 144 -12.46 -6.73 -2.86
CA CYS A 144 -11.29 -7.41 -2.32
C CYS A 144 -11.33 -7.58 -0.80
N LYS A 145 -11.85 -6.60 -0.06
CA LYS A 145 -11.99 -6.71 1.40
C LYS A 145 -13.05 -7.74 1.77
N THR A 146 -14.20 -7.73 1.08
CA THR A 146 -15.27 -8.71 1.27
C THR A 146 -14.76 -10.13 1.02
N MET A 147 -13.99 -10.36 -0.05
CA MET A 147 -13.41 -11.67 -0.38
C MET A 147 -12.46 -12.19 0.71
N VAL A 148 -11.66 -11.30 1.31
CA VAL A 148 -10.76 -11.65 2.42
C VAL A 148 -11.56 -12.04 3.67
N GLU A 149 -12.61 -11.30 4.01
CA GLU A 149 -13.48 -11.63 5.16
C GLU A 149 -14.21 -12.97 4.95
N ARG A 150 -14.70 -13.23 3.73
CA ARG A 150 -15.34 -14.51 3.36
C ARG A 150 -14.40 -15.70 3.41
N ALA A 151 -13.10 -15.48 3.16
CA ALA A 151 -12.06 -16.48 3.39
C ALA A 151 -11.79 -16.76 4.88
N GLY A 152 -12.53 -16.11 5.80
CA GLY A 152 -12.36 -16.26 7.24
C GLY A 152 -11.19 -15.46 7.81
N ILE A 153 -10.62 -14.53 7.05
CA ILE A 153 -9.44 -13.75 7.44
C ILE A 153 -9.88 -12.38 7.93
N THR A 154 -9.48 -12.03 9.15
CA THR A 154 -9.71 -10.67 9.67
C THR A 154 -8.91 -9.66 8.86
N LEU A 155 -9.55 -8.56 8.44
CA LEU A 155 -8.88 -7.47 7.73
C LEU A 155 -7.75 -6.84 8.58
N PRO A 156 -6.71 -6.26 7.94
CA PRO A 156 -5.68 -5.49 8.65
C PRO A 156 -6.28 -4.46 9.61
N PHE A 157 -5.73 -4.35 10.81
CA PHE A 157 -6.25 -3.49 11.89
C PHE A 157 -6.53 -2.05 11.46
N MET A 158 -5.69 -1.48 10.59
CA MET A 158 -5.90 -0.13 10.05
C MET A 158 -7.25 0.00 9.30
N TYR A 159 -7.70 -1.03 8.58
CA TYR A 159 -9.03 -1.03 7.96
C TYR A 159 -10.16 -1.03 8.99
N LEU A 160 -10.01 -1.78 10.08
CA LEU A 160 -10.98 -1.85 11.17
C LEU A 160 -11.10 -0.51 11.91
N GLN A 161 -10.00 0.27 11.96
CA GLN A 161 -9.98 1.64 12.47
C GLN A 161 -10.53 2.68 11.47
N GLY A 162 -11.04 2.24 10.32
CA GLY A 162 -11.65 3.08 9.30
C GLY A 162 -10.67 3.75 8.34
N TYR A 163 -9.38 3.38 8.39
CA TYR A 163 -8.41 3.84 7.39
C TYR A 163 -8.64 3.13 6.06
N GLN A 164 -8.41 3.85 4.97
CA GLN A 164 -8.61 3.30 3.62
C GLN A 164 -7.50 2.35 3.19
N ASN A 165 -6.30 2.44 3.76
CA ASN A 165 -5.10 1.68 3.35
C ASN A 165 -4.38 1.12 4.58
N ALA A 166 -3.90 -0.12 4.51
CA ALA A 166 -3.03 -0.73 5.52
C ALA A 166 -1.54 -0.36 5.32
N ASN A 167 -1.29 0.92 5.00
CA ASN A 167 0.06 1.46 4.78
C ASN A 167 0.75 1.78 6.12
N CYS A 168 1.97 2.34 6.06
CA CYS A 168 2.60 2.95 7.23
C CYS A 168 1.65 3.91 7.97
N ILE A 169 1.72 3.89 9.29
CA ILE A 169 1.12 4.90 10.16
C ILE A 169 1.79 6.24 9.82
N GLY A 170 1.00 7.28 9.55
CA GLY A 170 1.52 8.55 9.05
C GLY A 170 2.03 8.51 7.61
N CYS A 171 1.45 7.69 6.73
CA CYS A 171 1.85 7.62 5.33
C CYS A 171 1.83 9.01 4.65
N VAL A 172 2.98 9.41 4.11
CA VAL A 172 3.19 10.76 3.54
C VAL A 172 2.31 11.04 2.31
N LYS A 173 1.72 10.02 1.69
CA LYS A 173 0.74 10.19 0.60
C LYS A 173 -0.67 10.56 1.10
N GLY A 174 -0.91 10.52 2.40
CA GLY A 174 -2.16 10.93 3.03
C GLY A 174 -2.48 12.42 2.87
N GLY A 175 -3.77 12.73 2.97
CA GLY A 175 -4.28 14.11 2.97
C GLY A 175 -4.44 14.69 4.38
N ALA A 176 -4.89 15.94 4.46
CA ALA A 176 -5.07 16.64 5.74
C ALA A 176 -6.06 15.92 6.68
N GLY A 177 -7.18 15.39 6.16
CA GLY A 177 -8.14 14.62 6.96
C GLY A 177 -7.54 13.34 7.55
N TYR A 178 -6.73 12.63 6.76
CA TYR A 178 -5.97 11.47 7.23
C TYR A 178 -4.98 11.86 8.34
N PHE A 179 -4.22 12.94 8.16
CA PHE A 179 -3.25 13.37 9.18
C PHE A 179 -3.89 13.91 10.45
N ARG A 180 -5.14 14.40 10.40
CA ARG A 180 -5.91 14.69 11.62
C ARG A 180 -6.27 13.42 12.38
N ALA A 181 -6.70 12.37 11.67
CA ALA A 181 -6.96 11.08 12.28
C ALA A 181 -5.69 10.48 12.91
N ILE A 182 -4.56 10.52 12.18
CA ILE A 182 -3.27 10.05 12.70
C ILE A 182 -2.82 10.86 13.92
N ARG A 183 -3.02 12.19 13.95
CA ARG A 183 -2.70 13.02 15.12
C ARG A 183 -3.49 12.63 16.37
N GLU A 184 -4.73 12.17 16.19
CA GLU A 184 -5.60 11.73 17.28
C GLU A 184 -5.27 10.30 17.75
N ASP A 185 -5.11 9.36 16.81
CA ASP A 185 -4.96 7.93 17.13
C ASP A 185 -3.50 7.51 17.41
N TYR A 186 -2.54 8.18 16.76
CA TYR A 186 -1.11 7.84 16.73
C TYR A 186 -0.25 9.11 16.88
N PRO A 187 -0.37 9.84 18.01
CA PRO A 187 0.25 11.15 18.19
C PRO A 187 1.79 11.10 18.12
N GLU A 188 2.40 10.00 18.56
CA GLU A 188 3.86 9.83 18.53
C GLU A 188 4.39 9.68 17.10
N GLU A 189 3.73 8.85 16.27
CA GLU A 189 4.06 8.69 14.86
C GLU A 189 3.81 9.99 14.08
N PHE A 190 2.72 10.70 14.40
CA PHE A 190 2.45 12.03 13.85
C PHE A 190 3.59 12.99 14.17
N LYS A 191 4.00 13.06 15.45
CA LYS A 191 5.06 13.93 15.92
C LYS A 191 6.40 13.59 15.25
N ARG A 192 6.76 12.31 15.17
CA ARG A 192 8.01 11.85 14.50
C ARG A 192 8.12 12.35 13.06
N LEU A 193 7.03 12.29 12.31
CA LEU A 193 7.01 12.79 10.93
C LEU A 193 7.06 14.32 10.87
N ALA A 194 6.30 15.00 11.72
CA ALA A 194 6.28 16.47 11.79
C ALA A 194 7.66 17.05 12.16
N ASP A 195 8.36 16.40 13.09
CA ASP A 195 9.71 16.78 13.51
C ASP A 195 10.71 16.64 12.35
N VAL A 196 10.68 15.51 11.61
CA VAL A 196 11.56 15.33 10.44
C VAL A 196 11.21 16.28 9.30
N GLU A 197 9.93 16.61 9.10
CA GLU A 197 9.52 17.63 8.14
C GLU A 197 10.09 19.02 8.50
N ALA A 198 10.05 19.39 9.79
CA ALA A 198 10.66 20.63 10.28
C ALA A 198 12.19 20.62 10.18
N GLU A 199 12.82 19.49 10.52
CA GLU A 199 14.28 19.29 10.41
C GLU A 199 14.75 19.48 8.96
N ILE A 200 13.98 19.00 7.98
CA ILE A 200 14.29 19.15 6.54
C ILE A 200 14.02 20.57 6.04
N GLY A 201 12.92 21.17 6.49
CA GLY A 201 12.52 22.53 6.17
C GLY A 201 11.42 22.63 5.11
N PRO A 202 11.05 23.85 4.67
CA PRO A 202 9.82 24.12 3.92
C PRO A 202 9.64 23.34 2.60
N GLY A 203 10.74 22.90 1.99
CA GLY A 203 10.71 22.06 0.79
C GLY A 203 10.09 20.67 1.02
N ALA A 204 10.14 20.17 2.27
CA ALA A 204 9.62 18.87 2.67
C ALA A 204 8.12 18.87 2.97
N TYR A 205 7.50 20.05 3.06
CA TYR A 205 6.12 20.18 3.52
C TYR A 205 5.15 19.38 2.63
N ILE A 206 4.49 18.38 3.23
CA ILE A 206 3.72 17.37 2.47
C ILE A 206 2.27 17.78 2.22
N LEU A 207 1.75 18.72 3.00
CA LEU A 207 0.40 19.26 2.89
C LEU A 207 0.40 20.64 2.21
N ARG A 208 -0.76 21.00 1.67
CA ARG A 208 -1.02 22.28 1.00
C ARG A 208 -2.43 22.76 1.34
N HIS A 209 -2.61 24.07 1.44
CA HIS A 209 -3.95 24.63 1.55
C HIS A 209 -4.76 24.30 0.30
N ARG A 210 -5.99 23.81 0.49
CA ARG A 210 -6.87 23.37 -0.61
C ARG A 210 -7.80 24.48 -1.11
N SER A 211 -8.01 25.51 -0.30
CA SER A 211 -8.92 26.64 -0.57
C SER A 211 -8.40 27.92 0.09
N GLY A 212 -9.06 29.05 -0.20
CA GLY A 212 -8.74 30.34 0.38
C GLY A 212 -7.54 31.04 -0.26
N PRO A 213 -7.08 32.17 0.33
CA PRO A 213 -6.01 33.00 -0.24
C PRO A 213 -4.65 32.29 -0.32
N LEU A 214 -4.41 31.27 0.50
CA LEU A 214 -3.16 30.51 0.52
C LEU A 214 -3.23 29.23 -0.34
N LYS A 215 -4.27 29.06 -1.19
CA LYS A 215 -4.48 27.83 -1.97
C LYS A 215 -3.21 27.43 -2.73
N GLY A 216 -2.79 26.17 -2.56
CA GLY A 216 -1.60 25.61 -3.19
C GLY A 216 -0.29 25.84 -2.43
N GLN A 217 -0.25 26.79 -1.49
CA GLN A 217 0.89 26.99 -0.59
C GLN A 217 1.02 25.79 0.35
N ARG A 218 2.26 25.35 0.54
CA ARG A 218 2.60 24.27 1.47
C ARG A 218 2.70 24.80 2.89
N PHE A 219 2.31 23.97 3.85
CA PHE A 219 2.43 24.24 5.28
C PHE A 219 2.85 22.95 6.00
N PRO A 220 3.51 23.06 7.16
CA PRO A 220 4.00 21.91 7.89
C PRO A 220 2.92 21.22 8.73
N LEU A 221 3.13 19.95 9.09
CA LEU A 221 2.23 19.15 9.91
C LEU A 221 2.02 19.74 11.31
N HIS A 222 3.02 20.39 11.90
CA HIS A 222 2.86 21.05 13.21
C HIS A 222 1.83 22.20 13.16
N GLU A 223 1.58 22.78 11.98
CA GLU A 223 0.55 23.80 11.76
C GLU A 223 -0.75 23.22 11.20
N LEU A 224 -0.92 21.88 11.19
CA LEU A 224 -2.12 21.23 10.66
C LEU A 224 -3.39 21.77 11.35
N PRO A 225 -4.26 22.51 10.62
CA PRO A 225 -5.44 23.11 11.24
C PRO A 225 -6.40 22.03 11.75
N ALA A 226 -7.12 22.34 12.82
CA ALA A 226 -8.24 21.53 13.29
C ALA A 226 -9.28 21.32 12.17
N GLY A 227 -10.08 20.27 12.31
CA GLY A 227 -11.14 19.94 11.36
C GLY A 227 -11.48 18.46 11.39
N LYS A 228 -12.33 18.02 10.45
CA LYS A 228 -12.76 16.62 10.39
C LYS A 228 -11.59 15.69 10.11
N ALA A 229 -11.40 14.71 10.99
CA ALA A 229 -10.56 13.54 10.77
C ALA A 229 -11.23 12.58 9.78
N ASP A 230 -10.45 12.01 8.86
CA ASP A 230 -10.96 11.11 7.82
C ASP A 230 -10.75 9.65 8.24
N ARG A 231 -11.77 9.12 8.90
CA ARG A 231 -11.99 7.69 9.15
C ARG A 231 -13.33 7.34 8.51
N LYS A 232 -13.38 6.29 7.69
CA LYS A 232 -14.64 5.79 7.15
C LYS A 232 -14.86 4.39 7.69
N GLU A 233 -16.00 4.19 8.33
CA GLU A 233 -16.42 2.87 8.76
C GLU A 233 -16.33 1.89 7.58
N TRP A 234 -15.72 0.74 7.83
CA TRP A 234 -15.73 -0.34 6.87
C TRP A 234 -17.11 -0.99 6.90
N LEU A 235 -17.81 -0.93 5.78
CA LEU A 235 -19.06 -1.63 5.57
C LEU A 235 -18.85 -2.61 4.42
N PRO A 236 -19.06 -3.92 4.63
CA PRO A 236 -19.00 -4.87 3.55
C PRO A 236 -20.10 -4.54 2.54
N ALA A 237 -19.76 -4.54 1.26
CA ALA A 237 -20.70 -4.45 0.17
C ALA A 237 -20.44 -5.60 -0.80
N CYS A 238 -21.53 -6.18 -1.31
CA CYS A 238 -21.53 -7.37 -2.15
C CYS A 238 -22.04 -7.02 -3.54
N GLY A 239 -21.32 -7.44 -4.57
CA GLY A 239 -21.75 -7.41 -5.97
C GLY A 239 -21.45 -8.74 -6.65
N VAL A 240 -22.17 -9.04 -7.74
CA VAL A 240 -22.06 -10.30 -8.52
C VAL A 240 -20.62 -10.59 -8.97
N THR A 241 -19.83 -9.55 -9.22
CA THR A 241 -18.43 -9.65 -9.63
C THR A 241 -17.53 -10.32 -8.58
N CYS A 242 -17.81 -10.13 -7.28
CA CYS A 242 -17.08 -10.81 -6.20
C CYS A 242 -17.24 -12.33 -6.30
N GLU A 243 -18.48 -12.79 -6.43
CA GLU A 243 -18.82 -14.22 -6.36
C GLU A 243 -18.24 -15.00 -7.54
N ILE A 244 -18.24 -14.41 -8.74
CA ILE A 244 -17.63 -15.01 -9.92
C ILE A 244 -16.13 -15.16 -9.74
N ALA A 245 -15.44 -14.13 -9.23
CA ALA A 245 -14.00 -14.19 -9.00
C ALA A 245 -13.61 -15.18 -7.88
N GLU A 246 -14.47 -15.34 -6.86
CA GLU A 246 -14.26 -16.32 -5.77
C GLU A 246 -14.24 -17.76 -6.30
N GLN A 247 -15.12 -18.09 -7.25
CA GLN A 247 -15.21 -19.43 -7.83
C GLN A 247 -13.90 -19.91 -8.47
N GLU A 248 -13.07 -18.98 -8.96
CA GLU A 248 -11.80 -19.31 -9.61
C GLU A 248 -10.78 -19.97 -8.66
N TYR A 249 -10.90 -19.77 -7.35
CA TYR A 249 -9.94 -20.31 -6.37
C TYR A 249 -10.55 -21.15 -5.25
N THR A 250 -11.87 -21.29 -5.21
CA THR A 250 -12.58 -22.20 -4.29
C THR A 250 -12.88 -23.57 -4.92
N SER A 251 -12.68 -23.70 -6.24
CA SER A 251 -12.93 -24.93 -7.01
C SER A 251 -11.77 -25.93 -6.96
#